data_AF-A0A800F5F0-F1
#
_entry.id   AF-A0A800F5F0-F1
#
_cell.length_a   1.000
_cell.length_b   1.000
_cell.length_c   1.000
_cell.angle_alpha   90.00
_cell.angle_beta   90.00
_cell.angle_gamma   90.00
#
_symmetry.space_group_name_H-M   'P 1'
#
loop_
_entity.id
_entity.type
_entity.pdbx_description
1 polymer ?
#
loop_
_entity_poly.entity_id
_entity_poly.type
_entity_poly.pdbx_seq_one_letter_code
_entity_poly.pdbx_strand_id
1 'polypeptide(L)'
;MENRAVPIERRQRERDTPTKLDDLLYDAFYSAAIGGSVLGLFFLLVDAVAGQPFYTPSLMGSVLFLGMAPEAVTEVRLDLVAYITMLHMGAFGAVGVAFSVLVYEAELHSHHPLRVVGLLLLVIEGGFLISTNVFMPGLVATIGFGRILVGNLLSATAMALFMLKSHDPEAWNRLVRGRPIKPLQ
;
A
#
# COMPACT_ATOMS: atom_id res chain seq x y z
N MET A 1 -19.70 50.20 28.27
CA MET A 1 -18.42 50.10 27.52
C MET A 1 -18.11 48.62 27.39
N GLU A 2 -18.44 48.08 26.23
CA GLU A 2 -18.11 46.72 25.84
C GLU A 2 -16.70 46.72 25.23
N ASN A 3 -15.87 45.76 25.63
CA ASN A 3 -14.95 45.16 24.68
C ASN A 3 -14.64 43.72 25.09
N ARG A 4 -15.46 42.79 24.56
CA ARG A 4 -15.19 41.35 24.58
C ARG A 4 -13.99 41.07 23.67
N ALA A 5 -12.81 41.01 24.24
CA ALA A 5 -11.63 40.48 23.56
C ALA A 5 -11.66 38.94 23.54
N VAL A 6 -12.50 38.36 22.69
CA VAL A 6 -12.32 36.98 22.20
C VAL A 6 -12.69 37.02 20.72
N PRO A 7 -11.73 37.15 19.74
CA PRO A 7 -11.60 36.10 18.70
C PRO A 7 -10.36 36.21 17.74
N ILE A 8 -9.11 36.11 18.18
CA ILE A 8 -7.97 36.00 17.23
C ILE A 8 -7.34 34.60 17.28
N GLU A 9 -6.96 34.11 18.45
CA GLU A 9 -6.36 32.77 18.59
C GLU A 9 -7.33 31.63 18.19
N ARG A 10 -8.61 31.75 18.57
CA ARG A 10 -9.62 30.72 18.22
C ARG A 10 -9.91 30.69 16.71
N ARG A 11 -9.87 31.86 16.07
CA ARG A 11 -10.03 32.02 14.61
C ARG A 11 -8.79 31.59 13.81
N GLN A 12 -7.60 31.58 14.42
CA GLN A 12 -6.38 31.01 13.83
C GLN A 12 -6.38 29.49 13.93
N ARG A 13 -6.74 28.90 15.09
CA ARG A 13 -6.90 27.44 15.21
C ARG A 13 -7.92 26.84 14.23
N GLU A 14 -9.02 27.54 13.96
CA GLU A 14 -10.05 27.09 13.01
C GLU A 14 -9.66 27.30 11.53
N ARG A 15 -8.73 28.21 11.22
CA ARG A 15 -8.23 28.43 9.85
C ARG A 15 -7.02 27.59 9.46
N ASP A 16 -6.29 27.03 10.43
CA ASP A 16 -5.08 26.21 10.19
C ASP A 16 -5.38 24.69 10.09
N THR A 17 -6.64 24.28 10.23
CA THR A 17 -7.05 22.87 10.12
C THR A 17 -7.42 22.36 8.70
N PRO A 18 -7.45 23.15 7.60
CA PRO A 18 -7.63 22.62 6.25
C PRO A 18 -6.38 22.07 5.55
N THR A 19 -5.19 22.03 6.18
CA THR A 19 -3.90 21.68 5.53
C THR A 19 -3.19 20.43 6.09
N LYS A 20 -3.82 19.68 7.01
CA LYS A 20 -3.23 18.46 7.61
C LYS A 20 -4.00 17.20 7.26
N LEU A 21 -5.32 17.31 7.16
CA LEU A 21 -6.18 16.18 6.82
C LEU A 21 -6.20 15.94 5.31
N ASP A 22 -6.21 16.99 4.51
CA ASP A 22 -6.09 16.95 3.06
C ASP A 22 -4.77 16.31 2.61
N ASP A 23 -3.64 16.70 3.20
CA ASP A 23 -2.33 16.10 2.91
C ASP A 23 -2.30 14.61 3.29
N LEU A 24 -2.82 14.27 4.48
CA LEU A 24 -2.91 12.89 4.92
C LEU A 24 -3.82 12.04 4.02
N LEU A 25 -4.97 12.57 3.61
CA LEU A 25 -5.89 11.88 2.71
C LEU A 25 -5.31 11.74 1.30
N TYR A 26 -4.59 12.75 0.82
CA TYR A 26 -3.86 12.71 -0.44
C TYR A 26 -2.82 11.59 -0.42
N ASP A 27 -1.94 11.59 0.58
CA ASP A 27 -0.90 10.58 0.73
C ASP A 27 -1.50 9.18 0.85
N ALA A 28 -2.57 9.03 1.63
CA ALA A 28 -3.22 7.75 1.84
C ALA A 28 -3.81 7.21 0.55
N PHE A 29 -4.54 8.05 -0.18
CA PHE A 29 -5.19 7.67 -1.42
C PHE A 29 -4.17 7.30 -2.50
N TYR A 30 -3.18 8.15 -2.75
CA TYR A 30 -2.19 7.91 -3.81
C TYR A 30 -1.24 6.77 -3.46
N SER A 31 -0.82 6.64 -2.20
CA SER A 31 -0.01 5.51 -1.77
C SER A 31 -0.76 4.19 -1.93
N ALA A 32 -2.02 4.13 -1.50
CA ALA A 32 -2.88 2.96 -1.68
C ALA A 32 -3.07 2.61 -3.16
N ALA A 33 -3.38 3.61 -4.00
CA ALA A 33 -3.58 3.42 -5.43
C ALA A 33 -2.31 2.90 -6.12
N ILE A 34 -1.14 3.46 -5.79
CA ILE A 34 0.15 3.06 -6.35
C ILE A 34 0.49 1.63 -5.94
N GLY A 35 0.46 1.33 -4.64
CA GLY A 35 0.78 -0.01 -4.14
C GLY A 35 -0.15 -1.07 -4.71
N GLY A 36 -1.46 -0.83 -4.62
CA GLY A 36 -2.48 -1.76 -5.11
C GLY A 36 -2.39 -1.99 -6.62
N SER A 37 -2.11 -0.94 -7.39
CA SER A 37 -1.94 -1.05 -8.85
C SER A 37 -0.66 -1.79 -9.22
N VAL A 38 0.47 -1.51 -8.55
CA VAL A 38 1.73 -2.21 -8.81
C VAL A 38 1.58 -3.71 -8.54
N LEU A 39 0.95 -4.09 -7.41
CA LEU A 39 0.72 -5.49 -7.10
C LEU A 39 -0.24 -6.15 -8.10
N GLY A 40 -1.33 -5.47 -8.45
CA GLY A 40 -2.31 -5.97 -9.42
C GLY A 40 -1.70 -6.16 -10.82
N LEU A 41 -0.92 -5.18 -11.29
CA LEU A 41 -0.22 -5.27 -12.57
C LEU A 41 0.85 -6.36 -12.58
N PHE A 42 1.57 -6.55 -11.48
CA PHE A 42 2.54 -7.64 -11.35
C PHE A 42 1.87 -9.00 -11.55
N PHE A 43 0.77 -9.27 -10.84
CA PHE A 43 0.06 -10.55 -11.00
C PHE A 43 -0.62 -10.68 -12.36
N LEU A 44 -1.17 -9.58 -12.91
CA LEU A 44 -1.70 -9.59 -14.26
C LEU A 44 -0.64 -10.00 -15.29
N LEU A 45 0.59 -9.48 -15.17
CA LEU A 45 1.70 -9.85 -16.05
C LEU A 45 2.11 -11.32 -15.86
N VAL A 46 2.25 -11.78 -14.61
CA VAL A 46 2.56 -13.18 -14.30
C VAL A 46 1.52 -14.12 -14.91
N ASP A 47 0.25 -13.81 -14.70
CA ASP A 47 -0.91 -14.55 -15.20
C ASP A 47 -0.96 -14.56 -16.74
N ALA A 48 -0.72 -13.41 -17.37
CA ALA A 48 -0.71 -13.29 -18.83
C ALA A 48 0.44 -14.09 -19.46
N VAL A 49 1.64 -14.07 -18.85
CA VAL A 49 2.78 -14.89 -19.30
C VAL A 49 2.49 -16.38 -19.16
N ALA A 50 1.70 -16.77 -18.15
CA ALA A 50 1.22 -18.14 -17.97
C ALA A 50 0.05 -18.52 -18.90
N GLY A 51 -0.44 -17.60 -19.74
CA GLY A 51 -1.54 -17.84 -20.68
C GLY A 51 -2.95 -17.77 -20.06
N GLN A 52 -3.07 -17.32 -18.81
CA GLN A 52 -4.35 -17.20 -18.11
C GLN A 52 -4.48 -15.83 -17.40
N PRO A 53 -4.65 -14.71 -18.14
CA PRO A 53 -4.82 -13.39 -17.54
C PRO A 53 -5.89 -13.38 -16.44
N PHE A 54 -5.61 -12.70 -15.31
CA PHE A 54 -6.48 -12.62 -14.13
C PHE A 54 -6.71 -13.93 -13.37
N TYR A 55 -5.92 -14.98 -13.62
CA TYR A 55 -6.02 -16.23 -12.86
C TYR A 55 -5.81 -16.03 -11.35
N THR A 56 -4.78 -15.32 -10.93
CA THR A 56 -4.47 -15.12 -9.51
C THR A 56 -5.62 -14.43 -8.76
N PRO A 57 -6.17 -13.27 -9.20
CA PRO A 57 -7.33 -12.69 -8.52
C PRO A 57 -8.58 -13.57 -8.63
N SER A 58 -8.80 -14.27 -9.74
CA SER A 58 -9.91 -15.22 -9.87
C SER A 58 -9.80 -16.37 -8.85
N LEU A 59 -8.60 -16.93 -8.67
CA LEU A 59 -8.28 -17.96 -7.69
C LEU A 59 -8.57 -17.47 -6.28
N MET A 60 -8.06 -16.29 -5.91
CA MET A 60 -8.32 -15.70 -4.59
C MET A 60 -9.82 -15.49 -4.34
N GLY A 61 -10.54 -14.90 -5.29
CA GLY A 61 -11.98 -14.69 -5.17
C GLY A 61 -12.77 -16.00 -5.09
N SER A 62 -12.36 -17.02 -5.84
CA SER A 62 -12.94 -18.37 -5.81
C SER A 62 -12.79 -19.04 -4.45
N VAL A 63 -11.59 -18.99 -3.88
CA VAL A 63 -11.33 -19.58 -2.56
C VAL A 63 -12.07 -18.79 -1.47
N LEU A 64 -11.99 -17.46 -1.50
CA LEU A 64 -12.57 -16.62 -0.45
C LEU A 64 -14.10 -16.60 -0.45
N PHE A 65 -14.72 -16.37 -1.62
CA PHE A 65 -16.16 -16.12 -1.70
C PHE A 65 -16.98 -17.38 -1.96
N LEU A 66 -16.40 -18.39 -2.61
CA LEU A 66 -17.10 -19.64 -2.91
C LEU A 66 -16.61 -20.82 -2.06
N GLY A 67 -15.57 -20.64 -1.24
CA GLY A 67 -15.03 -21.70 -0.38
C GLY A 67 -14.40 -22.85 -1.18
N MET A 68 -13.99 -22.61 -2.43
CA MET A 68 -13.37 -23.64 -3.26
C MET A 68 -11.97 -23.98 -2.74
N ALA A 69 -11.59 -25.25 -2.83
CA ALA A 69 -10.20 -25.64 -2.67
C ALA A 69 -9.36 -24.99 -3.78
N PRO A 70 -8.18 -24.40 -3.48
CA PRO A 70 -7.35 -23.73 -4.49
C PRO A 70 -7.05 -24.59 -5.72
N GLU A 71 -6.84 -25.89 -5.54
CA GLU A 71 -6.50 -26.85 -6.61
C GLU A 71 -7.70 -27.17 -7.51
N ALA A 72 -8.93 -26.92 -7.05
CA ALA A 72 -10.15 -27.14 -7.82
C ALA A 72 -10.46 -25.97 -8.77
N VAL A 73 -9.74 -24.84 -8.69
CA VAL A 73 -9.98 -23.66 -9.51
C VAL A 73 -9.23 -23.78 -10.83
N THR A 74 -9.97 -24.09 -11.90
CA THR A 74 -9.43 -24.33 -13.25
C THR A 74 -9.79 -23.23 -14.25
N GLU A 75 -10.83 -22.44 -13.98
CA GLU A 75 -11.36 -21.42 -14.89
C GLU A 75 -11.26 -20.00 -14.29
N VAL A 76 -11.05 -19.02 -15.17
CA VAL A 76 -11.04 -17.60 -14.79
C VAL A 76 -12.46 -17.05 -14.72
N ARG A 77 -12.80 -16.44 -13.59
CA ARG A 77 -14.11 -15.89 -13.25
C ARG A 77 -14.02 -14.39 -13.00
N LEU A 78 -14.34 -13.59 -14.02
CA LEU A 78 -14.20 -12.12 -13.98
C LEU A 78 -15.12 -11.45 -12.96
N ASP A 79 -16.25 -12.07 -12.62
CA ASP A 79 -17.12 -11.64 -11.52
C ASP A 79 -16.37 -11.65 -10.17
N LEU A 80 -15.62 -12.73 -9.90
CA LEU A 80 -14.83 -12.86 -8.69
C LEU A 80 -13.58 -11.98 -8.70
N VAL A 81 -12.98 -11.77 -9.88
CA VAL A 81 -11.89 -10.79 -10.06
C VAL A 81 -12.35 -9.40 -9.64
N ALA A 82 -13.56 -8.99 -10.01
CA ALA A 82 -14.10 -7.69 -9.60
C ALA A 82 -14.24 -7.58 -8.08
N TYR A 83 -14.85 -8.58 -7.43
CA TYR A 83 -15.05 -8.56 -5.98
C TYR A 83 -13.74 -8.56 -5.19
N ILE A 84 -12.77 -9.41 -5.59
CA ILE A 84 -11.48 -9.43 -4.89
C ILE A 84 -10.69 -8.14 -5.15
N THR A 85 -10.83 -7.51 -6.32
CA THR A 85 -10.18 -6.22 -6.61
C THR A 85 -10.73 -5.12 -5.72
N MET A 86 -12.03 -5.09 -5.44
CA MET A 86 -12.62 -4.13 -4.49
C MET A 86 -12.07 -4.35 -3.07
N LEU A 87 -12.00 -5.60 -2.61
CA LEU A 87 -11.42 -5.94 -1.31
C LEU A 87 -9.92 -5.56 -1.24
N HIS A 88 -9.17 -5.83 -2.29
CA HIS A 88 -7.76 -5.49 -2.45
C HIS A 88 -7.54 -3.97 -2.37
N MET A 89 -8.34 -3.17 -3.08
CA MET A 89 -8.29 -1.71 -2.97
C MET A 89 -8.64 -1.22 -1.58
N GLY A 90 -9.62 -1.85 -0.90
CA GLY A 90 -9.96 -1.53 0.49
C GLY A 90 -8.81 -1.82 1.46
N ALA A 91 -8.16 -2.98 1.32
CA ALA A 91 -7.00 -3.37 2.13
C ALA A 91 -5.82 -2.41 1.92
N PHE A 92 -5.50 -2.08 0.67
CA PHE A 92 -4.48 -1.08 0.35
C PHE A 92 -4.84 0.31 0.83
N GLY A 93 -6.13 0.68 0.81
CA GLY A 93 -6.62 1.91 1.41
C GLY A 93 -6.32 1.98 2.91
N ALA A 94 -6.59 0.91 3.65
CA ALA A 94 -6.27 0.83 5.07
C ALA A 94 -4.75 0.93 5.34
N VAL A 95 -3.93 0.25 4.53
CA VAL A 95 -2.46 0.36 4.61
C VAL A 95 -2.00 1.78 4.28
N GLY A 96 -2.56 2.42 3.25
CA GLY A 96 -2.23 3.78 2.85
C GLY A 96 -2.55 4.80 3.95
N VAL A 97 -3.71 4.68 4.60
CA VAL A 97 -4.07 5.51 5.76
C VAL A 97 -3.09 5.30 6.90
N ALA A 98 -2.85 4.04 7.30
CA ALA A 98 -1.91 3.74 8.37
C ALA A 98 -0.51 4.27 8.08
N PHE A 99 -0.04 4.13 6.82
CA PHE A 99 1.25 4.62 6.41
C PHE A 99 1.34 6.15 6.43
N SER A 100 0.28 6.84 6.00
CA SER A 100 0.23 8.31 6.01
C SER A 100 0.20 8.87 7.42
N VAL A 101 -0.56 8.23 8.33
CA VAL A 101 -0.52 8.54 9.77
C VAL A 101 0.89 8.34 10.33
N LEU A 102 1.58 7.25 10.00
CA LEU A 102 2.94 7.02 10.47
C LEU A 102 3.94 8.07 9.95
N VAL A 103 3.84 8.47 8.69
CA VAL A 103 4.69 9.54 8.13
C VAL A 103 4.46 10.85 8.87
N TYR A 104 3.19 11.17 9.14
CA TYR A 104 2.78 12.43 9.74
C TYR A 104 3.01 12.49 11.27
N GLU A 105 2.68 11.45 12.02
CA GLU A 105 2.76 11.43 13.49
C GLU A 105 4.10 10.90 14.01
N ALA A 106 4.66 9.87 13.38
CA ALA A 106 5.90 9.25 13.85
C ALA A 106 7.15 9.97 13.33
N GLU A 107 6.97 11.13 12.69
CA GLU A 107 8.04 11.88 12.03
C GLU A 107 8.96 10.92 11.29
N LEU A 108 8.38 10.07 10.44
CA LEU A 108 9.11 9.03 9.73
C LEU A 108 9.97 9.73 8.66
N HIS A 109 11.05 10.34 9.11
CA HIS A 109 11.95 11.11 8.29
C HIS A 109 12.61 10.15 7.32
N SER A 110 12.47 10.46 6.03
CA SER A 110 12.86 9.63 4.89
C SER A 110 14.37 9.37 4.76
N HIS A 111 15.16 9.63 5.81
CA HIS A 111 16.61 9.42 5.84
C HIS A 111 17.00 7.94 5.68
N HIS A 112 16.08 6.99 5.91
CA HIS A 112 16.33 5.56 5.75
C HIS A 112 15.26 4.87 4.87
N PRO A 113 15.29 5.07 3.54
CA PRO A 113 14.26 4.54 2.63
C PRO A 113 14.13 3.01 2.70
N LEU A 114 15.23 2.29 2.94
CA LEU A 114 15.21 0.83 3.12
C LEU A 114 14.41 0.38 4.34
N ARG A 115 14.41 1.16 5.44
CA ARG A 115 13.61 0.84 6.63
C ARG A 115 12.11 1.00 6.35
N VAL A 116 11.75 2.04 5.60
CA VAL A 116 10.37 2.30 5.18
C VAL A 116 9.86 1.16 4.28
N VAL A 117 10.66 0.76 3.28
CA VAL A 117 10.34 -0.40 2.43
C VAL A 117 10.21 -1.67 3.26
N GLY A 118 11.13 -1.91 4.21
CA GLY A 118 11.07 -3.07 5.08
C GLY A 118 9.81 -3.11 5.97
N LEU A 119 9.41 -1.97 6.53
CA LEU A 119 8.17 -1.86 7.33
C LEU A 119 6.93 -2.10 6.46
N LEU A 120 6.83 -1.45 5.31
CA LEU A 120 5.72 -1.65 4.38
C LEU A 120 5.64 -3.09 3.90
N LEU A 121 6.79 -3.69 3.54
CA LEU A 121 6.86 -5.09 3.16
C LEU A 121 6.37 -5.97 4.32
N LEU A 122 6.83 -5.75 5.55
CA LEU A 122 6.40 -6.52 6.70
C LEU A 122 4.88 -6.44 6.92
N VAL A 123 4.29 -5.25 6.79
CA VAL A 123 2.85 -5.04 6.97
C VAL A 123 2.05 -5.70 5.83
N ILE A 124 2.46 -5.49 4.58
CA ILE A 124 1.74 -6.02 3.40
C ILE A 124 1.92 -7.54 3.32
N GLU A 125 3.16 -8.04 3.37
CA GLU A 125 3.48 -9.47 3.32
C GLU A 125 2.89 -10.19 4.53
N GLY A 126 3.16 -9.70 5.75
CA GLY A 126 2.67 -10.30 6.97
C GLY A 126 1.15 -10.29 7.03
N GLY A 127 0.51 -9.15 6.70
CA GLY A 127 -0.94 -9.05 6.61
C GLY A 127 -1.51 -10.04 5.60
N PHE A 128 -0.94 -10.10 4.39
CA PHE A 128 -1.37 -11.05 3.36
C PHE A 128 -1.20 -12.50 3.82
N LEU A 129 -0.04 -12.89 4.35
CA LEU A 129 0.21 -14.25 4.81
C LEU A 129 -0.70 -14.65 5.96
N ILE A 130 -0.93 -13.76 6.93
CA ILE A 130 -1.85 -14.02 8.06
C ILE A 130 -3.28 -14.17 7.52
N SER A 131 -3.77 -13.21 6.75
CA SER A 131 -5.13 -13.26 6.20
C SER A 131 -5.35 -14.47 5.30
N THR A 132 -4.41 -14.80 4.42
CA THR A 132 -4.55 -15.96 3.53
C THR A 132 -4.52 -17.28 4.29
N ASN A 133 -3.68 -17.44 5.32
CA ASN A 133 -3.69 -18.66 6.13
C ASN A 133 -4.98 -18.82 6.96
N VAL A 134 -5.60 -17.71 7.38
CA VAL A 134 -6.85 -17.75 8.16
C VAL A 134 -8.07 -17.97 7.27
N PHE A 135 -8.17 -17.27 6.14
CA PHE A 135 -9.38 -17.22 5.31
C PHE A 135 -9.32 -18.04 4.03
N MET A 136 -8.12 -18.35 3.53
CA MET A 136 -7.90 -19.05 2.26
C MET A 136 -6.78 -20.11 2.39
N PRO A 137 -6.95 -21.16 3.22
CA PRO A 137 -5.91 -22.15 3.45
C PRO A 137 -5.42 -22.80 2.15
N GLY A 138 -4.11 -23.02 2.02
CA GLY A 138 -3.49 -23.61 0.83
C GLY A 138 -3.17 -22.62 -0.30
N LEU A 139 -3.79 -21.43 -0.31
CA LEU A 139 -3.63 -20.45 -1.37
C LEU A 139 -2.17 -20.03 -1.62
N VAL A 140 -1.39 -19.83 -0.55
CA VAL A 140 0.03 -19.45 -0.65
C VAL A 140 0.86 -20.52 -1.37
N ALA A 141 0.55 -21.80 -1.16
CA ALA A 141 1.22 -22.91 -1.83
C ALA A 141 0.87 -22.95 -3.32
N THR A 142 -0.39 -22.68 -3.67
CA THR A 142 -0.87 -22.63 -5.06
C THR A 142 -0.28 -21.45 -5.85
N ILE A 143 -0.30 -20.25 -5.28
CA ILE A 143 0.27 -19.05 -5.93
C ILE A 143 1.80 -19.15 -5.99
N GLY A 144 2.41 -19.61 -4.90
CA GLY A 144 3.85 -19.68 -4.71
C GLY A 144 4.38 -18.46 -3.95
N PHE A 145 4.97 -18.71 -2.79
CA PHE A 145 5.52 -17.69 -1.89
C PHE A 145 6.47 -16.71 -2.59
N GLY A 146 7.34 -17.19 -3.49
CA GLY A 146 8.30 -16.32 -4.19
C GLY A 146 7.63 -15.22 -5.04
N ARG A 147 6.48 -15.53 -5.67
CA ARG A 147 5.73 -14.53 -6.45
C ARG A 147 5.08 -13.49 -5.55
N ILE A 148 4.50 -13.94 -4.43
CA ILE A 148 3.89 -13.08 -3.41
C ILE A 148 4.92 -12.09 -2.87
N LEU A 149 6.07 -12.60 -2.44
CA LEU A 149 7.16 -11.79 -1.90
C LEU A 149 7.66 -10.73 -2.90
N VAL A 150 7.85 -11.12 -4.17
CA VAL A 150 8.29 -10.17 -5.21
C VAL A 150 7.24 -9.09 -5.46
N GLY A 151 5.98 -9.48 -5.60
CA GLY A 151 4.88 -8.52 -5.80
C GLY A 151 4.77 -7.52 -4.65
N ASN A 152 4.80 -8.02 -3.41
CA ASN A 152 4.70 -7.18 -2.22
C ASN A 152 5.93 -6.28 -2.03
N LEU A 153 7.13 -6.76 -2.36
CA LEU A 153 8.34 -5.94 -2.36
C LEU A 153 8.25 -4.81 -3.39
N LEU A 154 7.78 -5.08 -4.60
CA LEU A 154 7.58 -4.07 -5.64
C LEU A 154 6.57 -3.02 -5.19
N SER A 155 5.45 -3.45 -4.61
CA SER A 155 4.42 -2.56 -4.07
C SER A 155 4.97 -1.67 -2.94
N ALA A 156 5.60 -2.27 -1.93
CA ALA A 156 6.21 -1.55 -0.81
C ALA A 156 7.25 -0.54 -1.28
N THR A 157 8.08 -0.93 -2.26
CA THR A 157 9.07 -0.05 -2.86
C THR A 157 8.41 1.13 -3.58
N ALA A 158 7.38 0.88 -4.39
CA ALA A 158 6.69 1.94 -5.12
C ALA A 158 6.02 2.96 -4.18
N MET A 159 5.36 2.48 -3.12
CA MET A 159 4.75 3.31 -2.09
C MET A 159 5.80 4.16 -1.36
N ALA A 160 6.94 3.56 -0.97
CA ALA A 160 8.03 4.28 -0.33
C ALA A 160 8.65 5.35 -1.25
N LEU A 161 8.84 5.03 -2.54
CA LEU A 161 9.36 5.98 -3.53
C LEU A 161 8.41 7.15 -3.79
N PHE A 162 7.09 6.90 -3.82
CA PHE A 162 6.08 7.95 -3.89
C PHE A 162 6.23 8.90 -2.70
N MET A 163 6.29 8.37 -1.49
CA MET A 163 6.36 9.19 -0.28
C MET A 163 7.67 9.96 -0.17
N LEU A 164 8.79 9.34 -0.58
CA LEU A 164 10.09 10.00 -0.70
C LEU A 164 10.03 11.20 -1.64
N LYS A 165 9.38 11.03 -2.80
CA LYS A 165 9.24 12.09 -3.79
C LYS A 165 8.34 13.23 -3.30
N SER A 166 7.28 12.91 -2.56
CA SER A 166 6.31 13.88 -2.05
C SER A 166 6.86 14.69 -0.87
N HIS A 167 7.61 14.06 0.05
CA HIS A 167 7.98 14.67 1.34
C HIS A 167 9.47 14.96 1.53
N ASP A 168 10.38 14.33 0.76
CA ASP A 168 11.82 14.61 0.83
C ASP A 168 12.43 14.71 -0.59
N PRO A 169 12.20 15.84 -1.29
CA PRO A 169 12.72 16.06 -2.64
C PRO A 169 14.25 16.01 -2.69
N GLU A 170 14.95 16.32 -1.60
CA GLU A 170 16.40 16.22 -1.53
C GLU A 170 16.86 14.77 -1.49
N ALA A 171 16.23 13.90 -0.68
CA ALA A 171 16.50 12.47 -0.70
C ALA A 171 16.17 11.83 -2.03
N TRP A 172 15.05 12.23 -2.65
CA TRP A 172 14.71 11.83 -4.00
C TRP A 172 15.83 12.19 -4.99
N ASN A 173 16.32 13.44 -4.94
CA ASN A 173 17.43 13.89 -5.77
C ASN A 173 18.73 13.12 -5.49
N ARG A 174 19.01 12.75 -4.23
CA ARG A 174 20.18 11.92 -3.88
C ARG A 174 20.06 10.52 -4.47
N LEU A 175 18.89 9.90 -4.37
CA LEU A 175 18.59 8.57 -4.91
C LEU A 175 18.74 8.55 -6.44
N VAL A 176 18.15 9.53 -7.14
CA VAL A 176 18.25 9.64 -8.61
C VAL A 176 19.67 9.94 -9.10
N ARG A 177 20.45 10.72 -8.35
CA ARG A 177 21.82 11.11 -8.73
C ARG A 177 22.91 10.16 -8.21
N GLY A 178 22.56 9.06 -7.54
CA GLY A 178 23.53 8.08 -7.03
C GLY A 178 24.52 8.64 -5.99
N ARG A 179 24.17 9.72 -5.27
CA ARG A 179 25.08 10.30 -4.27
C ARG A 179 24.99 9.50 -2.95
N PRO A 180 26.13 9.10 -2.35
CA PRO A 180 26.11 8.26 -1.15
C PRO A 180 25.50 8.99 0.05
N ILE A 181 24.78 8.23 0.88
CA ILE A 181 24.26 8.67 2.18
C ILE A 181 25.46 8.89 3.10
N LYS A 182 25.77 10.14 3.45
CA LYS A 182 26.75 10.41 4.51
C LYS A 182 26.14 9.96 5.84
N PRO A 183 26.77 9.05 6.59
CA PRO A 183 26.38 8.86 7.98
C PRO A 183 26.69 10.15 8.74
N LEU A 184 25.71 10.64 9.51
CA LEU A 184 25.93 11.71 10.48
C LEU A 184 26.82 11.15 11.60
N GLN A 185 27.89 11.87 11.90
CA GLN A 185 28.76 11.64 13.07
C GLN A 185 28.02 12.01 14.35
#